data_AF-A0A964EBA9-F1
#
_entry.id   AF-A0A964EBA9-F1
#
_cell.length_a   1.000
_cell.length_b   1.000
_cell.length_c   1.000
_cell.angle_alpha   90.00
_cell.angle_beta   90.00
_cell.angle_gamma   90.00
#
_symmetry.space_group_name_H-M   'P 1'
#
loop_
_entity.id
_entity.type
_entity.pdbx_description
1 polymer ?
#
loop_
_entity_poly.entity_id
_entity_poly.type
_entity_poly.pdbx_seq_one_letter_code
_entity_poly.pdbx_strand_id
1 'polypeptide(L)'
;MKVLFSTLFLTSLFLFSFSTNKNTIPDGWFAAGSQPKDYYMGRDLETFRNGKQSATIRSTKTKIKGFGTLMQTCDADDFLNKRIKFSGYMKSENVTEWAGFWFRIDGKPGEISLGFDNMGDRPIV
;
A
#
# COMPACT_ATOMS: atom_id res chain seq x y z
N MET A 1 -11.61 -62.11 -34.48
CA MET A 1 -10.34 -61.46 -34.88
C MET A 1 -10.27 -60.13 -34.16
N LYS A 2 -9.30 -59.97 -33.24
CA LYS A 2 -9.04 -58.74 -32.47
C LYS A 2 -8.64 -57.62 -33.42
N VAL A 3 -9.06 -56.37 -33.18
CA VAL A 3 -8.13 -55.24 -32.94
C VAL A 3 -8.88 -54.14 -32.16
N LEU A 4 -8.43 -53.87 -30.93
CA LEU A 4 -8.72 -52.63 -30.19
C LEU A 4 -7.85 -51.52 -30.77
N PHE A 5 -8.40 -50.33 -31.00
CA PHE A 5 -7.60 -49.10 -31.08
C PHE A 5 -8.05 -48.16 -29.96
N SER A 6 -7.27 -48.14 -28.89
CA SER A 6 -7.33 -47.15 -27.82
C SER A 6 -6.68 -45.86 -28.29
N THR A 7 -7.45 -44.80 -28.51
CA THR A 7 -6.90 -43.45 -28.69
C THR A 7 -6.69 -42.81 -27.32
N LEU A 8 -5.40 -42.57 -27.04
CA LEU A 8 -4.86 -41.89 -25.88
C LEU A 8 -5.37 -40.43 -25.82
N PHE A 9 -6.08 -40.03 -24.76
CA PHE A 9 -6.36 -38.62 -24.49
C PHE A 9 -5.11 -37.99 -23.85
N LEU A 10 -4.40 -37.16 -24.63
CA LEU A 10 -3.25 -36.40 -24.14
C LEU A 10 -3.76 -35.19 -23.37
N THR A 11 -3.82 -35.28 -22.05
CA THR A 11 -4.16 -34.14 -21.18
C THR A 11 -2.97 -33.20 -21.10
N SER A 12 -3.04 -32.09 -21.83
CA SER A 12 -2.07 -30.98 -21.71
C SER A 12 -2.25 -30.30 -20.35
N LEU A 13 -1.37 -30.63 -19.40
CA LEU A 13 -1.28 -29.96 -18.11
C LEU A 13 -0.65 -28.57 -18.32
N PHE A 14 -1.47 -27.54 -18.48
CA PHE A 14 -1.01 -26.15 -18.46
C PHE A 14 -0.56 -25.81 -17.03
N LEU A 15 0.75 -25.88 -16.79
CA LEU A 15 1.37 -25.29 -15.61
C LEU A 15 1.36 -23.77 -15.78
N PHE A 16 0.31 -23.11 -15.31
CA PHE A 16 0.38 -21.68 -15.04
C PHE A 16 1.36 -21.48 -13.89
N SER A 17 2.59 -21.12 -14.21
CA SER A 17 3.47 -20.50 -13.23
C SER A 17 2.83 -19.17 -12.83
N PHE A 18 2.16 -19.14 -11.68
CA PHE A 18 1.85 -17.88 -11.00
C PHE A 18 3.19 -17.22 -10.69
N SER A 19 3.56 -16.22 -11.48
CA SER A 19 4.58 -15.28 -11.06
C SER A 19 4.07 -14.65 -9.77
N THR A 20 4.70 -14.98 -8.66
CA THR A 20 4.54 -14.20 -7.44
C THR A 20 5.21 -12.86 -7.73
N ASN A 21 4.48 -11.96 -8.38
CA ASN A 21 4.83 -10.56 -8.35
C ASN A 21 4.83 -10.21 -6.87
N LYS A 22 6.03 -10.15 -6.28
CA LYS A 22 6.20 -9.60 -4.95
C LYS A 22 5.70 -8.19 -5.08
N ASN A 23 4.50 -7.96 -4.57
CA ASN A 23 3.88 -6.66 -4.50
C ASN A 23 4.71 -5.83 -3.50
N THR A 24 5.80 -5.27 -4.00
CA THR A 24 6.78 -4.49 -3.23
C THR A 24 6.25 -3.11 -2.97
N ILE A 25 6.90 -2.40 -2.07
CA ILE A 25 6.67 -0.98 -1.82
C ILE A 25 6.81 -0.21 -3.16
N PRO A 26 5.91 0.75 -3.46
CA PRO A 26 6.05 1.64 -4.60
C PRO A 26 7.39 2.38 -4.64
N ASP A 27 7.92 2.65 -5.84
CA ASP A 27 9.20 3.36 -5.96
C ASP A 27 9.05 4.79 -5.41
N GLY A 28 10.04 5.24 -4.64
CA GLY A 28 10.00 6.53 -3.93
C GLY A 28 9.20 6.52 -2.62
N TRP A 29 8.54 5.41 -2.29
CA TRP A 29 7.85 5.21 -1.03
C TRP A 29 8.65 4.32 -0.09
N PHE A 30 8.38 4.44 1.21
CA PHE A 30 8.98 3.59 2.22
C PHE A 30 8.01 3.32 3.37
N ALA A 31 8.19 2.17 4.01
CA ALA A 31 7.44 1.77 5.19
C ALA A 31 7.97 2.46 6.44
N ALA A 32 7.07 2.95 7.28
CA ALA A 32 7.38 3.63 8.53
C ALA A 32 6.26 3.43 9.56
N GLY A 33 6.35 4.14 10.68
CA GLY A 33 5.41 4.08 11.79
C GLY A 33 6.04 3.47 13.05
N SER A 34 5.23 3.30 14.09
CA SER A 34 5.71 2.71 15.36
C SER A 34 5.80 1.19 15.32
N GLN A 35 5.06 0.52 14.42
CA GLN A 35 5.07 -0.94 14.27
C GLN A 35 5.06 -1.39 12.79
N PRO A 36 5.95 -0.88 11.90
CA PRO A 36 5.88 -1.16 10.47
C PRO A 36 5.98 -2.64 10.12
N LYS A 37 6.66 -3.45 10.94
CA LYS A 37 6.82 -4.90 10.75
C LYS A 37 5.53 -5.69 10.95
N ASP A 38 4.55 -5.10 11.63
CA ASP A 38 3.24 -5.71 11.90
C ASP A 38 2.20 -5.36 10.82
N TYR A 39 2.65 -4.75 9.72
CA TYR A 39 1.84 -4.45 8.56
C TYR A 39 2.52 -4.96 7.31
N TYR A 40 1.74 -5.58 6.44
CA TYR A 40 2.09 -5.74 5.04
C TYR A 40 1.89 -4.40 4.34
N MET A 41 2.88 -3.98 3.56
CA MET A 41 2.85 -2.75 2.78
C MET A 41 3.41 -3.00 1.38
N GLY A 42 2.69 -2.56 0.36
CA GLY A 42 3.08 -2.83 -1.02
C GLY A 42 2.13 -2.24 -2.06
N ARG A 43 2.20 -2.79 -3.27
CA ARG A 43 1.29 -2.47 -4.39
C ARG A 43 0.11 -3.42 -4.39
N ASP A 44 -1.07 -2.93 -4.72
CA ASP A 44 -2.24 -3.75 -5.04
C ASP A 44 -2.55 -3.58 -6.53
N LEU A 45 -2.53 -4.69 -7.27
CA LEU A 45 -2.76 -4.72 -8.72
C LEU A 45 -4.22 -5.03 -9.08
N GLU A 46 -5.06 -5.33 -8.08
CA GLU A 46 -6.44 -5.75 -8.26
C GLU A 46 -7.41 -4.63 -7.86
N THR A 47 -7.16 -3.97 -6.72
CA THR A 47 -7.98 -2.87 -6.25
C THR A 47 -7.27 -1.54 -6.45
N PHE A 48 -7.70 -0.77 -7.44
CA PHE A 48 -7.19 0.57 -7.69
C PHE A 48 -8.24 1.47 -8.31
N ARG A 49 -8.14 2.79 -8.07
CA ARG A 49 -9.10 3.76 -8.63
C ARG A 49 -8.76 4.15 -10.07
N ASN A 50 -7.49 4.46 -10.32
CA ASN A 50 -6.97 4.91 -11.61
C ASN A 50 -5.66 4.18 -11.90
N GLY A 51 -5.26 4.11 -13.17
CA GLY A 51 -3.98 3.51 -13.58
C GLY A 51 -4.01 1.99 -13.60
N LYS A 52 -2.99 1.34 -13.02
CA LYS A 52 -2.84 -0.13 -13.01
C LYS A 52 -2.67 -0.73 -11.62
N GLN A 53 -2.53 0.11 -10.59
CA GLN A 53 -2.19 -0.31 -9.23
C GLN A 53 -2.51 0.79 -8.21
N SER A 54 -2.67 0.38 -6.95
CA SER A 54 -2.72 1.27 -5.78
C SER A 54 -1.66 0.88 -4.74
N ALA A 55 -1.49 1.70 -3.69
CA ALA A 55 -0.72 1.30 -2.51
C ALA A 55 -1.66 0.63 -1.50
N THR A 56 -1.16 -0.39 -0.82
CA THR A 56 -1.92 -1.13 0.20
C THR A 56 -1.16 -1.22 1.51
N ILE A 57 -1.90 -1.11 2.61
CA ILE A 57 -1.42 -1.34 3.97
C ILE A 57 -2.43 -2.28 4.62
N ARG A 58 -1.94 -3.38 5.17
CA ARG A 58 -2.79 -4.39 5.83
C ARG A 58 -2.10 -4.90 7.09
N SER A 59 -2.83 -4.94 8.21
CA SER A 59 -2.31 -5.55 9.43
C SER A 59 -2.02 -7.04 9.21
N THR A 60 -0.91 -7.53 9.80
CA THR A 60 -0.56 -8.96 9.78
C THR A 60 -0.93 -9.66 11.08
N LYS A 61 -1.41 -8.89 12.07
CA LYS A 61 -1.85 -9.36 13.39
C LYS A 61 -3.24 -8.78 13.70
N THR A 62 -3.97 -9.47 14.57
CA THR A 62 -5.32 -9.07 15.00
C THR A 62 -5.34 -7.88 15.95
N LYS A 63 -4.27 -7.67 16.73
CA LYS A 63 -4.11 -6.53 17.62
C LYS A 63 -2.68 -6.01 17.53
N ILE A 64 -2.54 -4.72 17.30
CA ILE A 64 -1.24 -4.05 17.16
C ILE A 64 -1.28 -2.79 18.02
N LYS A 65 -0.34 -2.65 18.96
CA LYS A 65 -0.16 -1.42 19.73
C LYS A 65 0.77 -0.48 18.96
N GLY A 66 0.19 0.31 18.06
CA GLY A 66 0.91 1.22 17.18
C GLY A 66 0.39 1.18 15.75
N PHE A 67 1.09 1.86 14.85
CA PHE A 67 0.64 2.04 13.47
C PHE A 67 1.74 1.71 12.47
N GLY A 68 1.31 1.41 11.25
CA GLY A 68 2.15 1.34 10.07
C GLY A 68 1.69 2.41 9.07
N THR A 69 2.64 2.99 8.34
CA THR A 69 2.37 3.96 7.28
C THR A 69 3.30 3.73 6.09
N LEU A 70 2.79 3.97 4.89
CA LEU A 70 3.61 4.18 3.70
C LEU A 70 3.74 5.69 3.50
N MET A 71 4.97 6.16 3.32
CA MET A 71 5.23 7.59 3.13
C MET A 71 6.32 7.84 2.10
N GLN A 72 6.35 9.08 1.61
CA GLN A 72 7.39 9.64 0.77
C GLN A 72 7.74 11.02 1.32
N THR A 73 8.94 11.49 1.00
CA THR A 73 9.37 12.87 1.28
C THR A 73 9.73 13.56 -0.02
N CYS A 74 9.59 14.88 -0.06
CA CYS A 74 9.98 15.72 -1.18
C CYS A 74 10.64 16.99 -0.64
N ASP A 75 11.41 17.66 -1.51
CA ASP A 75 11.98 18.95 -1.17
C ASP A 75 10.86 19.98 -0.92
N ALA A 76 11.03 20.78 0.13
CA ALA A 76 10.09 21.85 0.50
C ALA A 76 10.28 23.11 -0.36
N ASP A 77 11.43 23.26 -1.04
CA ASP A 77 11.77 24.43 -1.85
C ASP A 77 10.72 24.72 -2.93
N ASP A 78 10.18 23.67 -3.56
CA ASP A 78 9.12 23.77 -4.57
C ASP A 78 7.79 24.30 -4.01
N PHE A 79 7.63 24.33 -2.69
CA PHE A 79 6.40 24.69 -2.00
C PHE A 79 6.50 26.01 -1.20
N LEU A 80 7.65 26.68 -1.22
CA LEU A 80 7.82 27.97 -0.54
C LEU A 80 6.81 29.01 -1.02
N ASN A 81 6.24 29.75 -0.07
CA ASN A 81 5.22 30.79 -0.29
C ASN A 81 3.95 30.32 -1.03
N LYS A 82 3.67 29.01 -1.02
CA LYS A 82 2.45 28.44 -1.61
C LYS A 82 1.49 27.92 -0.56
N ARG A 83 0.21 27.91 -0.91
CA ARG A 83 -0.79 27.12 -0.19
C ARG A 83 -0.78 25.70 -0.73
N ILE A 84 -0.51 24.73 0.12
CA ILE A 84 -0.48 23.31 -0.24
C ILE A 84 -1.85 22.69 0.05
N LYS A 85 -2.33 21.85 -0.87
CA LYS A 85 -3.48 20.97 -0.64
C LYS A 85 -3.07 19.54 -0.99
N PHE A 86 -3.09 18.66 0.00
CA PHE A 86 -2.95 17.23 -0.22
C PHE A 86 -4.33 16.59 -0.39
N SER A 87 -4.52 15.84 -1.47
CA SER A 87 -5.77 15.12 -1.76
C SER A 87 -5.47 13.79 -2.41
N GLY A 88 -6.21 12.76 -2.02
CA GLY A 88 -6.06 11.41 -2.55
C GLY A 88 -7.34 10.62 -2.38
N TYR A 89 -7.34 9.39 -2.91
CA TYR A 89 -8.42 8.44 -2.75
C TYR A 89 -7.94 7.29 -1.89
N MET A 90 -8.77 6.89 -0.94
CA MET A 90 -8.51 5.78 -0.04
C MET A 90 -9.75 4.89 -0.02
N LYS A 91 -9.51 3.58 0.01
CA LYS A 91 -10.53 2.57 0.31
C LYS A 91 -10.07 1.86 1.58
N SER A 92 -10.94 1.78 2.59
CA SER A 92 -10.74 0.95 3.76
C SER A 92 -11.55 -0.34 3.63
N GLU A 93 -11.10 -1.39 4.30
CA GLU A 93 -11.85 -2.62 4.48
C GLU A 93 -11.46 -3.22 5.84
N ASN A 94 -12.45 -3.48 6.70
CA ASN A 94 -12.26 -4.06 8.03
C ASN A 94 -11.28 -3.28 8.94
N VAL A 95 -11.27 -1.95 8.84
CA VAL A 95 -10.50 -1.08 9.73
C VAL A 95 -11.34 -0.77 10.97
N THR A 96 -10.86 -1.14 12.15
CA THR A 96 -11.64 -1.01 13.40
C THR A 96 -11.34 0.26 14.18
N GLU A 97 -10.12 0.80 14.05
CA GLU A 97 -9.68 1.96 14.84
C GLU A 97 -9.50 3.20 13.99
N TRP A 98 -8.49 3.21 13.11
CA TRP A 98 -8.13 4.39 12.36
C TRP A 98 -7.38 4.00 11.08
N ALA A 99 -7.74 4.66 9.98
CA ALA A 99 -6.90 4.82 8.81
C ALA A 99 -7.13 6.23 8.26
N GLY A 100 -6.10 6.80 7.64
CA GLY A 100 -6.19 8.14 7.10
C GLY A 100 -4.91 8.55 6.39
N PHE A 101 -5.01 9.67 5.69
CA PHE A 101 -3.85 10.38 5.20
C PHE A 101 -3.22 11.20 6.32
N TRP A 102 -1.95 11.51 6.13
CA TRP A 102 -1.25 12.48 6.93
C TRP A 102 -0.32 13.32 6.05
N PHE A 103 0.01 14.50 6.55
CA PHE A 103 0.91 15.43 5.90
C PHE A 103 1.69 16.17 6.97
N ARG A 104 3.00 16.29 6.78
CA ARG A 104 3.89 16.99 7.70
C ARG A 104 4.81 17.91 6.94
N ILE A 105 5.03 19.08 7.50
CA ILE A 105 6.00 20.05 7.03
C ILE A 105 7.17 19.99 8.00
N ASP A 106 8.31 19.52 7.52
CA ASP A 106 9.54 19.47 8.30
C ASP A 106 10.24 20.83 8.27
N GLY A 107 10.79 21.25 9.41
CA GLY A 107 11.67 22.41 9.51
C GLY A 107 13.09 22.08 9.07
N LYS A 108 14.06 22.95 9.39
CA LYS A 108 15.47 22.62 9.16
C LYS A 108 15.87 21.37 9.97
N PRO A 109 16.93 20.65 9.58
CA PRO A 109 17.39 19.49 10.34
C PRO A 109 17.57 19.81 11.84
N GLY A 110 16.87 19.07 12.70
CA GLY A 110 16.88 19.27 14.16
C GLY A 110 15.78 20.18 14.70
N GLU A 111 15.02 20.86 13.84
CA GLU A 111 13.82 21.60 14.25
C GLU A 111 12.61 20.68 14.34
N ILE A 112 11.60 21.13 15.11
CA ILE A 112 10.30 20.47 15.15
C ILE A 112 9.57 20.63 13.81
N SER A 113 8.58 19.77 13.55
CA SER A 113 7.71 19.95 12.39
C SER A 113 6.94 21.27 12.48
N LEU A 114 6.91 22.02 11.38
CA LEU A 114 6.24 23.31 11.26
C LEU A 114 4.72 23.18 11.07
N GLY A 115 4.26 22.01 10.62
CA GLY A 115 2.85 21.72 10.45
C GLY A 115 2.62 20.22 10.36
N PHE A 116 1.46 19.77 10.87
CA PHE A 116 1.09 18.37 10.86
C PHE A 116 -0.42 18.21 10.82
N ASP A 117 -0.89 17.33 9.95
CA ASP A 117 -2.26 16.84 9.93
C ASP A 117 -2.21 15.33 9.72
N ASN A 118 -3.02 14.58 10.47
CA ASN A 118 -3.05 13.12 10.46
C ASN A 118 -4.46 12.55 10.33
N MET A 119 -5.46 13.32 9.87
CA MET A 119 -6.83 12.79 9.75
C MET A 119 -7.40 12.14 11.02
N GLY A 120 -6.87 12.47 12.21
CA GLY A 120 -7.19 11.78 13.46
C GLY A 120 -8.63 11.98 13.90
N ASP A 121 -9.19 13.13 13.56
CA ASP A 121 -10.58 13.54 13.81
C ASP A 121 -11.55 13.14 12.69
N ARG A 122 -11.04 12.60 11.58
CA ARG A 122 -11.80 12.26 10.37
C ARG A 122 -11.29 10.96 9.72
N PRO A 123 -11.29 9.85 10.47
CA PRO A 123 -10.77 8.58 9.98
C PRO A 123 -11.61 8.03 8.83
N ILE A 124 -10.98 7.21 7.99
CA ILE A 124 -11.64 6.40 6.97
C ILE A 124 -11.67 4.95 7.49
N VAL A 125 -12.79 4.56 8.09
CA VAL A 125 -13.04 3.21 8.63
C VAL A 125 -13.95 2.41 7.72
#